data_AF-A0A920M0K4-F1
#
_entry.id   AF-A0A920M0K4-F1
#
_cell.length_a   1.000
_cell.length_b   1.000
_cell.length_c   1.000
_cell.angle_alpha   90.00
_cell.angle_beta   90.00
_cell.angle_gamma   90.00
#
_symmetry.space_group_name_H-M   'P 1'
#
loop_
_entity.id
_entity.type
_entity.pdbx_description
1 polymer ?
#
loop_
_entity_poly.entity_id
_entity_poly.type
_entity_poly.pdbx_seq_one_letter_code
_entity_poly.pdbx_strand_id
1 'polypeptide(L)'
;MKLQKNATFSDKDRVKDMLNFISSDIEKSLIQNGHILSMSNAAAQINNISATNDYASGINFITNTSKLSNNIDKNNKLEKYVELLESIKGKINPIPSFSFTASSTDMSESKINFQFKNKDNAFCTQNYFDIQEESIGWITGAQVTYCAEAFPTVDFFHNDAPALSVLGAVLRNGYLHTAIREKGGAYGSGAMQDSNNKVFKFFSYRDPRCTETFQDFKNLENGHLKILPKSSLMKAS
;
A
#
# COMPACT_ATOMS: atom_id res chain seq x y z
N MET A 1 11.43 -22.77 9.17
CA MET A 1 12.86 -23.11 9.06
C MET A 1 13.13 -24.31 8.13
N LYS A 2 12.44 -25.46 8.28
CA LYS A 2 12.53 -26.57 7.29
C LYS A 2 12.11 -26.16 5.87
N LEU A 3 11.06 -25.33 5.76
CA LEU A 3 10.55 -24.84 4.46
C LEU A 3 11.60 -24.07 3.64
N GLN A 4 12.40 -23.18 4.24
CA GLN A 4 13.41 -22.40 3.51
C GLN A 4 14.56 -23.27 3.00
N LYS A 5 15.09 -24.16 3.84
CA LYS A 5 16.22 -25.03 3.44
C LYS A 5 15.82 -26.04 2.37
N ASN A 6 14.57 -26.51 2.41
CA ASN A 6 14.10 -27.60 1.54
C ASN A 6 13.24 -27.11 0.37
N ALA A 7 12.88 -25.81 0.31
CA ALA A 7 12.19 -25.26 -0.85
C ALA A 7 13.06 -25.38 -2.09
N THR A 8 12.49 -25.86 -3.18
CA THR A 8 13.15 -25.95 -4.48
C THR A 8 12.21 -25.43 -5.54
N PHE A 9 12.76 -24.83 -6.60
CA PHE A 9 12.01 -24.35 -7.76
C PHE A 9 12.27 -25.25 -8.99
N SER A 10 12.73 -26.49 -8.76
CA SER A 10 13.02 -27.46 -9.82
C SER A 10 11.77 -27.87 -10.62
N ASP A 11 10.61 -27.93 -9.96
CA ASP A 11 9.32 -28.18 -10.59
C ASP A 11 8.78 -26.90 -11.24
N LYS A 12 9.22 -26.66 -12.48
CA LYS A 12 8.86 -25.47 -13.24
C LYS A 12 7.36 -25.40 -13.56
N ASP A 13 6.72 -26.55 -13.80
CA ASP A 13 5.29 -26.63 -14.09
C ASP A 13 4.49 -26.18 -12.87
N ARG A 14 4.88 -26.64 -11.67
CA ARG A 14 4.27 -26.17 -10.43
C ARG A 14 4.45 -24.67 -10.21
N VAL A 15 5.63 -24.11 -10.49
CA VAL A 15 5.89 -22.66 -10.40
C VAL A 15 4.97 -21.89 -11.34
N LYS A 16 4.83 -22.36 -12.58
CA LYS A 16 3.92 -21.77 -13.57
C LYS A 16 2.46 -21.85 -13.12
N ASP A 17 2.01 -22.99 -12.60
CA ASP A 17 0.65 -23.15 -12.07
C ASP A 17 0.39 -22.18 -10.91
N MET A 18 1.36 -22.00 -10.02
CA MET A 18 1.25 -21.01 -8.93
C MET A 18 1.14 -19.59 -9.45
N LEU A 19 1.96 -19.20 -10.44
CA LEU A 19 1.87 -17.88 -11.07
C LEU A 19 0.50 -17.64 -11.70
N ASN A 20 -0.03 -18.62 -12.43
CA ASN A 20 -1.35 -18.55 -13.06
C ASN A 20 -2.47 -18.45 -12.01
N PHE A 21 -2.36 -19.21 -10.92
CA PHE A 21 -3.29 -19.13 -9.79
C PHE A 21 -3.27 -17.74 -9.15
N ILE A 22 -2.08 -17.21 -8.82
CA ILE A 22 -1.92 -15.86 -8.25
C ILE A 22 -2.50 -14.81 -9.18
N SER A 23 -2.18 -14.84 -10.47
CA SER A 23 -2.71 -13.91 -11.47
C SER A 23 -4.24 -13.94 -11.52
N SER A 24 -4.82 -15.14 -11.54
CA SER A 24 -6.29 -15.30 -11.58
C SER A 24 -6.97 -14.82 -10.28
N ASP A 25 -6.34 -15.03 -9.14
CA ASP A 25 -6.87 -14.64 -7.83
C ASP A 25 -6.88 -13.11 -7.66
N ILE A 26 -5.76 -12.46 -7.97
CA ILE A 26 -5.65 -11.00 -7.83
C ILE A 26 -6.56 -10.26 -8.81
N GLU A 27 -6.75 -10.75 -10.03
CA GLU A 27 -7.69 -10.19 -11.02
C GLU A 27 -9.13 -10.25 -10.51
N LYS A 28 -9.54 -11.36 -9.89
CA LYS A 28 -10.87 -11.49 -9.28
C LYS A 28 -11.08 -10.54 -8.11
N SER A 29 -10.01 -10.23 -7.37
CA SER A 29 -10.07 -9.36 -6.19
C SER A 29 -10.28 -7.87 -6.53
N LEU A 30 -10.09 -7.47 -7.79
CA LEU A 30 -10.06 -6.07 -8.22
C LEU A 30 -11.34 -5.31 -7.83
N ILE A 31 -12.52 -5.90 -8.09
CA ILE A 31 -13.80 -5.25 -7.76
C ILE A 31 -13.99 -5.13 -6.25
N GLN A 32 -13.58 -6.14 -5.48
CA GLN A 32 -13.73 -6.10 -4.04
C GLN A 32 -12.79 -5.07 -3.39
N ASN A 33 -11.57 -4.96 -3.93
CA ASN A 33 -10.47 -4.16 -3.38
C ASN A 33 -10.23 -2.83 -4.12
N GLY A 34 -11.11 -2.44 -5.05
CA GLY A 34 -10.89 -1.29 -5.93
C GLY A 34 -10.49 -0.01 -5.20
N HIS A 35 -11.13 0.32 -4.08
CA HIS A 35 -10.76 1.49 -3.26
C HIS A 35 -9.34 1.42 -2.69
N ILE A 36 -8.88 0.27 -2.23
CA ILE A 36 -7.51 0.07 -1.73
C ILE A 36 -6.51 0.26 -2.88
N LEU A 37 -6.81 -0.32 -4.04
CA LEU A 37 -5.98 -0.23 -5.24
C LEU A 37 -5.88 1.22 -5.75
N SER A 38 -7.00 1.93 -5.82
CA SER A 38 -7.02 3.35 -6.19
C SER A 38 -6.23 4.21 -5.20
N MET A 39 -6.38 3.97 -3.88
CA MET A 39 -5.62 4.69 -2.86
C MET A 39 -4.11 4.38 -2.92
N SER A 40 -3.73 3.14 -3.20
CA SER A 40 -2.33 2.74 -3.40
C SER A 40 -1.73 3.45 -4.61
N ASN A 41 -2.44 3.46 -5.73
CA ASN A 41 -1.97 4.07 -6.96
C ASN A 41 -1.90 5.60 -6.88
N ALA A 42 -2.86 6.25 -6.20
CA ALA A 42 -2.78 7.69 -5.91
C ALA A 42 -1.57 8.01 -5.03
N ALA A 43 -1.31 7.22 -3.98
CA ALA A 43 -0.15 7.42 -3.11
C ALA A 43 1.20 7.18 -3.82
N ALA A 44 1.25 6.30 -4.81
CA ALA A 44 2.45 6.02 -5.61
C ALA A 44 2.99 7.25 -6.36
N GLN A 45 2.16 8.28 -6.57
CA GLN A 45 2.56 9.57 -7.15
C GLN A 45 3.25 10.50 -6.15
N ILE A 46 3.20 10.18 -4.85
CA ILE A 46 3.69 11.07 -3.79
C ILE A 46 5.12 10.72 -3.35
N ASN A 47 5.42 9.43 -3.17
CA ASN A 47 6.74 9.00 -2.70
C ASN A 47 7.10 7.56 -3.11
N ASN A 48 8.39 7.28 -3.06
CA ASN A 48 8.99 6.03 -3.48
C ASN A 48 8.59 4.81 -2.61
N ILE A 49 8.24 5.02 -1.34
CA ILE A 49 7.70 3.97 -0.46
C ILE A 49 6.35 3.50 -1.01
N SER A 50 5.45 4.45 -1.30
CA SER A 50 4.13 4.17 -1.85
C SER A 50 4.22 3.57 -3.26
N ALA A 51 5.14 4.07 -4.09
CA ALA A 51 5.40 3.49 -5.41
C ALA A 51 5.86 2.03 -5.30
N THR A 52 6.80 1.76 -4.39
CA THR A 52 7.26 0.38 -4.12
C THR A 52 6.12 -0.51 -3.64
N ASN A 53 5.22 -0.01 -2.79
CA ASN A 53 4.06 -0.76 -2.34
C ASN A 53 3.07 -1.06 -3.47
N ASP A 54 2.90 -0.13 -4.42
CA ASP A 54 2.06 -0.36 -5.61
C ASP A 54 2.66 -1.43 -6.54
N TYR A 55 3.99 -1.46 -6.69
CA TYR A 55 4.71 -2.52 -7.39
C TYR A 55 4.64 -3.87 -6.68
N ALA A 56 4.59 -3.88 -5.35
CA ALA A 56 4.55 -5.10 -4.53
C ALA A 56 3.15 -5.68 -4.36
N SER A 57 2.11 -4.84 -4.34
CA SER A 57 0.74 -5.26 -3.98
C SER A 57 -0.40 -4.44 -4.59
N GLY A 58 -0.10 -3.39 -5.35
CA GLY A 58 -1.10 -2.49 -5.92
C GLY A 58 -1.43 -2.79 -7.38
N ILE A 59 -1.74 -1.75 -8.12
CA ILE A 59 -2.19 -1.86 -9.50
C ILE A 59 -1.05 -2.32 -10.42
N ASN A 60 0.17 -1.78 -10.23
CA ASN A 60 1.33 -2.25 -10.98
C ASN A 60 1.60 -3.73 -10.71
N PHE A 61 1.44 -4.21 -9.47
CA PHE A 61 1.57 -5.63 -9.15
C PHE A 61 0.59 -6.49 -9.95
N ILE A 62 -0.70 -6.12 -10.00
CA ILE A 62 -1.72 -6.86 -10.77
C ILE A 62 -1.35 -6.88 -12.26
N THR A 63 -1.05 -5.71 -12.81
CA THR A 63 -0.73 -5.54 -14.23
C THR A 63 0.50 -6.35 -14.63
N ASN A 64 1.57 -6.26 -13.84
CA ASN A 64 2.84 -6.91 -14.14
C ASN A 64 2.74 -8.42 -13.96
N THR A 65 2.05 -8.89 -12.93
CA THR A 65 1.79 -10.32 -12.71
C THR A 65 0.97 -10.92 -13.84
N SER A 66 -0.11 -10.25 -14.26
CA SER A 66 -0.94 -10.69 -15.39
C SER A 66 -0.17 -10.71 -16.71
N LYS A 67 0.61 -9.66 -17.00
CA LYS A 67 1.50 -9.62 -18.17
C LYS A 67 2.54 -10.73 -18.14
N LEU A 68 3.11 -11.03 -16.97
CA LEU A 68 4.09 -12.10 -16.78
C LEU A 68 3.45 -13.48 -17.02
N SER A 69 2.33 -13.77 -16.34
CA SER A 69 1.58 -15.04 -16.48
C SER A 69 1.20 -15.30 -17.94
N ASN A 70 0.63 -14.32 -18.63
CA ASN A 70 0.21 -14.44 -20.04
C ASN A 70 1.37 -14.65 -21.03
N ASN A 71 2.60 -14.37 -20.64
CA ASN A 71 3.76 -14.48 -21.52
C ASN A 71 4.85 -15.40 -20.97
N ILE A 72 4.59 -16.16 -19.91
CA ILE A 72 5.62 -16.93 -19.19
C ILE A 72 6.29 -18.00 -20.08
N ASP A 73 5.54 -18.54 -21.05
CA ASP A 73 6.03 -19.56 -21.99
C ASP A 73 6.86 -19.00 -23.15
N LYS A 74 6.97 -17.66 -23.27
CA LYS A 74 7.69 -17.02 -24.38
C LYS A 74 9.10 -16.63 -23.96
N ASN A 75 10.06 -16.71 -24.90
CA ASN A 75 11.41 -16.15 -24.77
C ASN A 75 12.16 -16.61 -23.50
N ASN A 76 12.01 -17.88 -23.11
CA ASN A 76 12.60 -18.48 -21.91
C ASN A 76 12.30 -17.69 -20.62
N LYS A 77 11.11 -17.07 -20.52
CA LYS A 77 10.72 -16.29 -19.34
C LYS A 77 10.52 -17.15 -18.11
N LEU A 78 9.99 -18.38 -18.26
CA LEU A 78 9.86 -19.33 -17.16
C LEU A 78 11.23 -19.67 -16.54
N GLU A 79 12.22 -19.96 -17.38
CA GLU A 79 13.60 -20.21 -16.94
C GLU A 79 14.14 -19.04 -16.13
N LYS A 80 14.06 -17.82 -16.68
CA LYS A 80 14.54 -16.60 -16.00
C LYS A 80 13.80 -16.33 -14.69
N TYR A 81 12.50 -16.63 -14.66
CA TYR A 81 11.69 -16.45 -13.45
C TYR A 81 12.12 -17.45 -12.35
N VAL A 82 12.34 -18.71 -12.70
CA VAL A 82 12.86 -19.73 -11.78
C VAL A 82 14.28 -19.38 -11.29
N GLU A 83 15.16 -18.94 -12.19
CA GLU A 83 16.51 -18.46 -11.83
C GLU A 83 16.46 -17.28 -10.85
N LEU A 84 15.50 -16.36 -11.05
CA LEU A 84 15.29 -15.24 -10.14
C LEU A 84 14.83 -15.72 -8.74
N LEU A 85 13.88 -16.66 -8.68
CA LEU A 85 13.40 -17.24 -7.41
C LEU A 85 14.52 -18.00 -6.67
N GLU A 86 15.33 -18.78 -7.38
CA GLU A 86 16.54 -19.45 -6.86
C GLU A 86 17.54 -18.41 -6.31
N SER A 87 17.78 -17.31 -7.05
CA SER A 87 18.66 -16.22 -6.61
C SER A 87 18.15 -15.55 -5.34
N ILE A 88 16.85 -15.29 -5.24
CA ILE A 88 16.23 -14.71 -4.04
C ILE A 88 16.39 -15.68 -2.86
N LYS A 89 16.08 -16.96 -3.04
CA LYS A 89 16.27 -17.99 -2.00
C LYS A 89 17.71 -18.01 -1.49
N GLY A 90 18.70 -17.91 -2.38
CA GLY A 90 20.12 -17.87 -2.04
C GLY A 90 20.53 -16.67 -1.18
N LYS A 91 19.74 -15.57 -1.20
CA LYS A 91 19.98 -14.35 -0.41
C LYS A 91 19.30 -14.39 0.97
N ILE A 92 18.39 -15.33 1.23
CA ILE A 92 17.68 -15.39 2.52
C ILE A 92 18.62 -15.95 3.59
N ASN A 93 18.87 -15.18 4.66
CA ASN A 93 19.66 -15.65 5.79
C ASN A 93 18.95 -16.83 6.49
N PRO A 94 19.55 -18.03 6.59
CA PRO A 94 18.93 -19.18 7.22
C PRO A 94 18.95 -19.11 8.75
N ILE A 95 19.65 -18.14 9.33
CA ILE A 95 19.73 -17.95 10.78
C ILE A 95 18.57 -17.06 11.21
N PRO A 96 17.65 -17.54 12.06
CA PRO A 96 16.56 -16.71 12.55
C PRO A 96 17.11 -15.56 13.39
N SER A 97 16.51 -14.38 13.21
CA SER A 97 16.69 -13.28 14.15
C SER A 97 15.74 -13.47 15.32
N PHE A 98 16.24 -13.32 16.54
CA PHE A 98 15.44 -13.32 17.76
C PHE A 98 15.39 -11.90 18.29
N SER A 99 14.17 -11.37 18.45
CA SER A 99 13.94 -10.09 19.13
C SER A 99 13.20 -10.37 20.42
N PHE A 100 13.66 -9.78 21.52
CA PHE A 100 13.02 -9.85 22.82
C PHE A 100 12.67 -8.44 23.26
N THR A 101 11.39 -8.21 23.57
CA THR A 101 10.92 -6.96 24.15
C THR A 101 10.60 -7.20 25.61
N ALA A 102 11.27 -6.46 26.49
CA ALA A 102 10.99 -6.43 27.92
C ALA A 102 10.62 -4.99 28.31
N SER A 103 9.59 -4.84 29.13
CA SER A 103 9.14 -3.54 29.64
C SER A 103 9.11 -3.57 31.16
N SER A 104 9.60 -2.51 31.79
CA SER A 104 9.53 -2.27 33.24
C SER A 104 9.10 -0.83 33.49
N THR A 105 8.31 -0.60 34.53
CA THR A 105 8.02 0.77 35.00
C THR A 105 9.28 1.45 35.55
N ASP A 106 10.22 0.66 36.07
CA ASP A 106 11.55 1.11 36.46
C ASP A 106 12.61 0.32 35.68
N MET A 107 13.11 0.93 34.60
CA MET A 107 14.13 0.32 33.73
C MET A 107 15.43 0.04 34.50
N SER A 108 15.75 0.89 35.48
CA SER A 108 17.00 0.86 36.22
C SER A 108 17.07 -0.32 37.21
N GLU A 109 15.92 -0.78 37.70
CA GLU A 109 15.81 -1.94 38.60
C GLU A 109 15.62 -3.28 37.88
N SER A 110 15.50 -3.28 36.55
CA SER A 110 15.09 -4.48 35.80
C SER A 110 16.04 -5.68 35.95
N LYS A 111 17.29 -5.48 36.39
CA LYS A 111 18.36 -6.50 36.45
C LYS A 111 18.61 -7.23 35.12
N ILE A 112 18.03 -6.75 34.01
CA ILE A 112 18.18 -7.35 32.69
C ILE A 112 19.56 -6.99 32.15
N ASN A 113 20.32 -7.99 31.73
CA ASN A 113 21.59 -7.78 31.04
C ASN A 113 21.33 -7.39 29.57
N PHE A 114 21.69 -6.16 29.20
CA PHE A 114 21.54 -5.62 27.84
C PHE A 114 22.72 -5.93 26.90
N GLN A 115 23.70 -6.74 27.33
CA GLN A 115 24.83 -7.11 26.49
C GLN A 115 24.44 -8.18 25.47
N PHE A 116 23.94 -7.74 24.33
CA PHE A 116 23.73 -8.58 23.16
C PHE A 116 24.98 -8.56 22.28
N LYS A 117 25.39 -9.73 21.77
CA LYS A 117 26.39 -9.79 20.71
C LYS A 117 25.76 -9.21 19.44
N ASN A 118 26.01 -7.93 19.16
CA ASN A 118 25.72 -7.37 17.85
C ASN A 118 26.61 -8.07 16.82
N LYS A 119 25.98 -8.85 15.95
CA LYS A 119 26.60 -9.19 14.67
C LYS A 119 26.19 -8.08 13.71
N ASP A 120 27.16 -7.26 13.33
CA ASP A 120 27.00 -6.32 12.21
C ASP A 120 26.93 -7.13 10.92
N ASN A 121 25.73 -7.63 10.61
CA ASN A 121 25.47 -8.20 9.31
C ASN A 121 25.30 -7.03 8.34
N ALA A 122 26.24 -6.86 7.42
CA ALA A 122 26.07 -5.93 6.32
C ALA A 122 24.97 -6.46 5.40
N PHE A 123 23.81 -5.78 5.39
CA PHE A 123 22.73 -6.07 4.45
C PHE A 123 22.85 -5.14 3.26
N CYS A 124 22.78 -5.69 2.04
CA CYS A 124 22.57 -4.86 0.86
C CYS A 124 21.13 -4.35 0.86
N THR A 125 20.95 -3.03 0.83
CA THR A 125 19.62 -2.42 0.66
C THR A 125 19.21 -2.47 -0.80
N GLN A 126 17.93 -2.78 -1.05
CA GLN A 126 17.34 -2.55 -2.36
C GLN A 126 16.81 -1.13 -2.41
N ASN A 127 16.99 -0.47 -3.56
CA ASN A 127 16.41 0.85 -3.77
C ASN A 127 14.89 0.73 -3.90
N TYR A 128 14.19 1.76 -3.45
CA TYR A 128 12.77 1.91 -3.75
C TYR A 128 12.57 2.19 -5.23
N PHE A 129 11.39 1.85 -5.73
CA PHE A 129 10.96 2.25 -7.07
C PHE A 129 10.74 3.76 -7.12
N ASP A 130 11.01 4.34 -8.29
CA ASP A 130 10.69 5.73 -8.57
C ASP A 130 9.18 5.98 -8.47
N ILE A 131 8.82 7.24 -8.18
CA ILE A 131 7.42 7.64 -8.11
C ILE A 131 6.73 7.45 -9.46
N GLN A 132 5.42 7.21 -9.43
CA GLN A 132 4.57 7.29 -10.61
C GLN A 132 4.35 8.77 -10.98
N GLU A 133 4.42 9.10 -12.27
CA GLU A 133 4.21 10.49 -12.74
C GLU A 133 2.81 10.72 -13.31
N GLU A 134 2.07 9.65 -13.66
CA GLU A 134 0.76 9.77 -14.29
C GLU A 134 -0.39 9.52 -13.32
N SER A 135 -1.44 10.35 -13.44
CA SER A 135 -2.76 10.05 -12.88
C SER A 135 -3.45 8.98 -13.74
N ILE A 136 -3.80 7.84 -13.15
CA ILE A 136 -4.34 6.70 -13.90
C ILE A 136 -5.83 6.49 -13.62
N GLY A 137 -6.61 6.36 -14.70
CA GLY A 137 -7.97 5.84 -14.67
C GLY A 137 -8.02 4.40 -15.17
N TRP A 138 -8.42 3.46 -14.32
CA TRP A 138 -8.59 2.05 -14.68
C TRP A 138 -10.03 1.76 -15.10
N ILE A 139 -10.22 1.37 -16.36
CA ILE A 139 -11.54 0.97 -16.87
C ILE A 139 -11.73 -0.51 -16.58
N THR A 140 -12.83 -0.83 -15.90
CA THR A 140 -13.20 -2.20 -15.56
C THR A 140 -14.63 -2.47 -16.03
N GLY A 141 -15.06 -3.74 -16.00
CA GLY A 141 -16.46 -4.10 -16.28
C GLY A 141 -17.43 -3.76 -15.14
N ALA A 142 -16.99 -3.10 -14.07
CA ALA A 142 -17.86 -2.72 -12.96
C ALA A 142 -18.80 -1.56 -13.34
N GLN A 143 -20.01 -1.59 -12.80
CA GLN A 143 -21.00 -0.52 -12.90
C GLN A 143 -20.81 0.57 -11.82
N VAL A 144 -19.68 0.55 -11.13
CA VAL A 144 -19.32 1.45 -10.05
C VAL A 144 -17.84 1.82 -10.17
N THR A 145 -17.46 2.91 -9.52
CA THR A 145 -16.12 3.47 -9.53
C THR A 145 -15.48 3.41 -8.15
N TYR A 146 -14.18 3.67 -8.14
CA TYR A 146 -13.33 3.73 -6.96
C TYR A 146 -12.40 4.93 -7.11
N CYS A 147 -12.80 6.07 -6.58
CA CYS A 147 -12.02 7.30 -6.66
C CYS A 147 -11.09 7.40 -5.46
N ALA A 148 -9.87 7.90 -5.66
CA ALA A 148 -8.96 8.20 -4.57
C ALA A 148 -8.06 9.38 -4.92
N GLU A 149 -7.70 10.14 -3.90
CA GLU A 149 -6.75 11.25 -3.97
C GLU A 149 -5.82 11.19 -2.77
N ALA A 150 -4.55 11.49 -2.96
CA ALA A 150 -3.53 11.37 -1.93
C ALA A 150 -2.70 12.66 -1.80
N PHE A 151 -2.35 13.00 -0.57
CA PHE A 151 -1.60 14.21 -0.23
C PHE A 151 -0.36 13.83 0.60
N PRO A 152 0.79 14.49 0.40
CA PRO A 152 1.95 14.28 1.25
C PRO A 152 1.65 14.71 2.68
N THR A 153 2.07 13.90 3.65
CA THR A 153 1.98 14.18 5.08
C THR A 153 3.18 13.60 5.82
N VAL A 154 3.00 13.21 7.09
CA VAL A 154 4.06 12.90 8.03
C VAL A 154 4.03 11.43 8.45
N ASP A 155 5.16 10.94 8.96
CA ASP A 155 5.20 9.61 9.57
C ASP A 155 4.66 9.60 11.00
N PHE A 156 4.68 8.41 11.59
CA PHE A 156 4.13 8.13 12.91
C PHE A 156 4.83 8.89 14.05
N PHE A 157 6.09 9.28 13.87
CA PHE A 157 6.87 9.94 14.91
C PHE A 157 6.65 11.45 14.93
N HIS A 158 5.99 12.01 13.93
CA HIS A 158 5.69 13.42 13.86
C HIS A 158 4.55 13.81 14.80
N ASN A 159 4.68 14.97 15.46
CA ASN A 159 3.70 15.48 16.42
C ASN A 159 2.29 15.69 15.82
N ASP A 160 2.21 15.92 14.51
CA ASP A 160 0.93 16.11 13.80
C ASP A 160 0.22 14.79 13.44
N ALA A 161 0.89 13.62 13.53
CA ALA A 161 0.29 12.35 13.12
C ALA A 161 -1.01 11.99 13.86
N PRO A 162 -1.12 12.20 15.20
CA PRO A 162 -2.39 12.00 15.90
C PRO A 162 -3.48 12.96 15.44
N ALA A 163 -3.14 14.25 15.22
CA ALA A 163 -4.10 15.25 14.76
C ALA A 163 -4.62 14.93 13.36
N LEU A 164 -3.75 14.50 12.44
CA LEU A 164 -4.13 14.02 11.11
C LEU A 164 -4.98 12.74 11.17
N SER A 165 -4.70 11.84 12.10
CA SER A 165 -5.53 10.63 12.28
C SER A 165 -6.95 11.00 12.71
N VAL A 166 -7.10 11.95 13.65
CA VAL A 166 -8.40 12.50 14.06
C VAL A 166 -9.07 13.25 12.90
N LEU A 167 -8.30 14.03 12.13
CA LEU A 167 -8.79 14.73 10.94
C LEU A 167 -9.48 13.78 9.96
N GLY A 168 -8.90 12.59 9.70
CA GLY A 168 -9.53 11.56 8.86
C GLY A 168 -10.95 11.21 9.30
N ALA A 169 -11.14 10.97 10.60
CA ALA A 169 -12.47 10.68 11.16
C ALA A 169 -13.42 11.88 11.06
N VAL A 170 -12.92 13.09 11.33
CA VAL A 170 -13.71 14.34 11.23
C VAL A 170 -14.18 14.59 9.80
N LEU A 171 -13.30 14.48 8.80
CA LEU A 171 -13.65 14.70 7.40
C LEU A 171 -14.59 13.62 6.86
N ARG A 172 -14.37 12.36 7.27
CA ARG A 172 -15.26 11.25 6.94
C ARG A 172 -16.68 11.52 7.42
N ASN A 173 -16.86 11.81 8.72
CA ASN A 173 -18.18 11.92 9.33
C ASN A 173 -18.82 13.30 9.12
N GLY A 174 -18.02 14.36 8.98
CA GLY A 174 -18.49 15.73 8.86
C GLY A 174 -18.85 16.15 7.43
N TYR A 175 -18.33 15.45 6.41
CA TYR A 175 -18.62 15.79 5.02
C TYR A 175 -18.67 14.60 4.07
N LEU A 176 -17.59 13.82 3.96
CA LEU A 176 -17.44 12.85 2.87
C LEU A 176 -18.52 11.77 2.89
N HIS A 177 -18.96 11.34 4.07
CA HIS A 177 -20.04 10.37 4.21
C HIS A 177 -21.37 10.95 3.70
N THR A 178 -21.76 12.15 4.12
CA THR A 178 -22.99 12.78 3.60
C THR A 178 -22.91 13.14 2.12
N ALA A 179 -21.82 13.76 1.66
CA ALA A 179 -21.68 14.22 0.29
C ALA A 179 -21.63 13.05 -0.71
N ILE A 180 -20.78 12.05 -0.44
CA ILE A 180 -20.47 10.99 -1.40
C ILE A 180 -21.36 9.76 -1.20
N ARG A 181 -21.66 9.39 0.05
CA ARG A 181 -22.47 8.20 0.34
C ARG A 181 -23.97 8.51 0.36
N GLU A 182 -24.41 9.43 1.23
CA GLU A 182 -25.84 9.67 1.44
C GLU A 182 -26.48 10.39 0.25
N LYS A 183 -25.85 11.46 -0.24
CA LYS A 183 -26.34 12.23 -1.40
C LYS A 183 -25.87 11.64 -2.73
N GLY A 184 -24.63 11.17 -2.77
CA GLY A 184 -23.99 10.64 -3.98
C GLY A 184 -24.31 9.19 -4.30
N GLY A 185 -24.83 8.42 -3.34
CA GLY A 185 -25.22 7.02 -3.55
C GLY A 185 -24.08 6.02 -3.53
N ALA A 186 -22.84 6.43 -3.18
CA ALA A 186 -21.75 5.49 -3.01
C ALA A 186 -22.02 4.51 -1.85
N TYR A 187 -21.38 3.33 -1.87
CA TYR A 187 -21.47 2.41 -0.73
C TYR A 187 -20.59 2.88 0.45
N GLY A 188 -19.42 3.45 0.15
CA GLY A 188 -18.50 3.96 1.15
C GLY A 188 -17.71 5.16 0.67
N SER A 189 -17.27 5.97 1.62
CA SER A 189 -16.36 7.08 1.41
C SER A 189 -15.61 7.39 2.69
N GLY A 190 -14.48 8.08 2.59
CA GLY A 190 -13.75 8.50 3.77
C GLY A 190 -12.43 9.18 3.49
N ALA A 191 -11.77 9.48 4.60
CA ALA A 191 -10.48 10.12 4.69
C ALA A 191 -9.63 9.36 5.72
N MET A 192 -8.33 9.22 5.49
CA MET A 192 -7.43 8.60 6.47
C MET A 192 -6.00 9.11 6.37
N GLN A 193 -5.33 9.16 7.52
CA GLN A 193 -3.89 9.30 7.61
C GLN A 193 -3.22 7.92 7.49
N ASP A 194 -2.26 7.80 6.59
CA ASP A 194 -1.40 6.64 6.43
C ASP A 194 0.05 7.06 6.74
N SER A 195 0.37 7.03 8.03
CA SER A 195 1.69 7.41 8.54
C SER A 195 2.82 6.47 8.12
N ASN A 196 2.51 5.24 7.69
CA ASN A 196 3.54 4.32 7.17
C ASN A 196 4.05 4.81 5.82
N ASN A 197 3.15 5.34 5.01
CA ASN A 197 3.46 5.85 3.68
C ASN A 197 3.59 7.38 3.64
N LYS A 198 3.46 8.07 4.78
CA LYS A 198 3.52 9.55 4.88
C LYS A 198 2.52 10.23 3.93
N VAL A 199 1.30 9.69 3.85
CA VAL A 199 0.25 10.22 2.97
C VAL A 199 -1.09 10.30 3.68
N PHE A 200 -1.88 11.30 3.32
CA PHE A 200 -3.29 11.40 3.68
C PHE A 200 -4.13 11.09 2.44
N LYS A 201 -5.21 10.34 2.59
CA LYS A 201 -5.98 9.81 1.46
C LYS A 201 -7.46 10.15 1.59
N PHE A 202 -8.07 10.60 0.51
CA PHE A 202 -9.52 10.56 0.31
C PHE A 202 -9.88 9.36 -0.56
N PHE A 203 -11.05 8.77 -0.35
CA PHE A 203 -11.53 7.69 -1.19
C PHE A 203 -13.05 7.59 -1.27
N SER A 204 -13.52 6.96 -2.35
CA SER A 204 -14.87 6.39 -2.48
C SER A 204 -14.81 4.90 -2.79
N TYR A 205 -15.87 4.18 -2.46
CA TYR A 205 -15.97 2.73 -2.62
C TYR A 205 -17.35 2.36 -3.17
N ARG A 206 -17.34 1.67 -4.32
CA ARG A 206 -18.53 1.29 -5.10
C ARG A 206 -19.43 2.51 -5.31
N ASP A 207 -18.85 3.54 -5.91
CA ASP A 207 -19.48 4.84 -6.15
C ASP A 207 -20.10 4.89 -7.55
N PRO A 208 -21.38 5.26 -7.73
CA PRO A 208 -21.96 5.40 -9.06
C PRO A 208 -21.43 6.64 -9.81
N ARG A 209 -20.75 7.55 -9.12
CA ARG A 209 -20.22 8.81 -9.67
C ARG A 209 -18.71 8.75 -9.79
N CYS A 210 -18.12 9.56 -10.66
CA CYS A 210 -16.66 9.67 -10.78
C CYS A 210 -16.24 11.13 -10.67
N THR A 211 -16.63 11.93 -11.65
CA THR A 211 -16.28 13.35 -11.75
C THR A 211 -16.81 14.16 -10.56
N GLU A 212 -18.04 13.89 -10.13
CA GLU A 212 -18.68 14.57 -9.00
C GLU A 212 -17.97 14.26 -7.69
N THR A 213 -17.44 13.04 -7.53
CA THR A 213 -16.71 12.65 -6.32
C THR A 213 -15.36 13.37 -6.20
N PHE A 214 -14.63 13.53 -7.31
CA PHE A 214 -13.44 14.40 -7.32
C PHE A 214 -13.79 15.88 -7.11
N GLN A 215 -14.97 16.34 -7.55
CA GLN A 215 -15.44 17.68 -7.23
C GLN A 215 -15.75 17.83 -5.72
N ASP A 216 -16.32 16.80 -5.09
CA ASP A 216 -16.55 16.76 -3.64
C ASP A 216 -15.21 16.82 -2.87
N PHE A 217 -14.17 16.09 -3.31
CA PHE A 217 -12.82 16.19 -2.73
C PHE A 217 -12.26 17.61 -2.82
N LYS A 218 -12.31 18.20 -4.02
CA LYS A 218 -11.86 19.58 -4.27
C LYS A 218 -12.62 20.62 -3.44
N ASN A 219 -13.92 20.42 -3.20
CA ASN A 219 -14.71 21.33 -2.35
C ASN A 219 -14.23 21.32 -0.91
N LEU A 220 -13.83 20.14 -0.42
CA LEU A 220 -13.31 19.95 0.92
C LEU A 220 -11.93 20.60 1.10
N GLU A 221 -11.03 20.46 0.13
CA GLU A 221 -9.72 21.13 0.12
C GLU A 221 -9.83 22.66 0.10
N ASN A 222 -10.77 23.19 -0.69
CA ASN A 222 -10.96 24.63 -0.80
C ASN A 222 -11.60 25.28 0.43
N GLY A 223 -11.94 24.50 1.47
CA GLY A 223 -12.45 25.03 2.73
C GLY A 223 -13.86 25.63 2.60
N HIS A 224 -14.64 25.22 1.59
CA HIS A 224 -16.07 25.59 1.49
C HIS A 224 -16.89 25.05 2.67
N LEU A 225 -16.29 24.21 3.49
CA LEU A 225 -16.85 23.63 4.69
C LEU A 225 -16.24 24.33 5.90
N LYS A 226 -17.10 24.93 6.74
CA LYS A 226 -16.77 25.55 8.04
C LYS A 226 -16.31 24.51 9.09
N ILE A 227 -15.61 23.46 8.69
CA ILE A 227 -15.30 22.32 9.54
C ILE A 227 -13.91 22.49 10.18
N LEU A 228 -12.91 23.07 9.49
CA LEU A 228 -11.58 23.36 10.07
C LEU A 228 -10.84 24.53 9.36
N PRO A 229 -9.94 25.26 10.06
CA PRO A 229 -9.11 26.30 9.46
C PRO A 229 -8.06 25.71 8.49
N LYS A 230 -7.86 26.40 7.36
CA LYS A 230 -7.02 26.04 6.19
C LYS A 230 -5.57 25.62 6.51
N SER A 231 -5.05 25.97 7.69
CA SER A 231 -3.67 25.71 8.12
C SER A 231 -3.34 24.26 8.44
N SER A 232 -4.34 23.37 8.58
CA SER A 232 -4.13 21.98 9.01
C SER A 232 -3.84 20.98 7.89
N LEU A 233 -4.14 21.31 6.63
CA LEU A 233 -3.95 20.41 5.47
C LEU A 233 -2.66 20.69 4.66
N MET A 234 -2.04 21.86 4.81
CA MET A 234 -0.96 22.33 3.91
C MET A 234 0.37 22.65 4.61
N LYS A 235 0.65 22.09 5.81
CA LYS A 235 1.90 22.37 6.55
C LYS A 235 2.90 21.21 6.63
N ALA A 236 2.68 20.13 5.89
CA ALA A 236 3.60 18.99 5.87
C ALA A 236 4.22 18.81 4.47
N SER A 237 5.09 19.76 4.10
CA SER A 237 6.03 19.64 2.98
C SER A 237 7.39 20.12 3.46
#